data_AF-A0A2J6TF75-F1
#
_entry.id   AF-A0A2J6TF75-F1
#
_cell.length_a   1.000
_cell.length_b   1.000
_cell.length_c   1.000
_cell.angle_alpha   90.00
_cell.angle_beta   90.00
_cell.angle_gamma   90.00
#
_symmetry.space_group_name_H-M   'P 1'
#
loop_
_entity.id
_entity.type
_entity.pdbx_description
1 polymer ?
#
loop_
_entity_poly.entity_id
_entity_poly.type
_entity_poly.pdbx_seq_one_letter_code
_entity_poly.pdbx_strand_id
1 'polypeptide(L)' 'GKCGGNGYTGPTSCIAGYTCVVSSSTYSQCLPAPIPPGHQSPWGPWIISS' A
#
# COMPACT_ATOMS: atom_id res chain seq x y z
N GLY A 1 -8.17 -3.84 1.33
CA GLY A 1 -8.79 -4.52 2.48
C GLY A 1 -7.99 -4.25 3.75
N LYS A 2 -8.58 -4.55 4.92
CA LYS A 2 -7.90 -4.52 6.22
C LYS A 2 -6.86 -5.64 6.27
N CYS A 3 -5.68 -5.35 6.81
CA CYS A 3 -4.55 -6.28 6.95
C CYS A 3 -4.00 -6.32 8.38
N GLY A 4 -4.62 -5.63 9.33
CA GLY A 4 -4.11 -5.60 10.70
C GLY A 4 -4.93 -4.74 11.63
N GLY A 5 -4.51 -4.71 12.89
CA GLY A 5 -5.13 -3.97 13.98
C GLY A 5 -5.50 -4.87 15.15
N ASN A 6 -5.67 -4.28 16.34
CA ASN A 6 -6.06 -5.00 17.54
C ASN A 6 -7.31 -5.88 17.31
N GLY A 7 -7.20 -7.18 17.60
CA GLY A 7 -8.27 -8.17 17.40
C GLY A 7 -8.47 -8.65 15.95
N TYR A 8 -7.61 -8.27 15.00
CA TYR A 8 -7.70 -8.78 13.63
C TYR A 8 -7.06 -10.16 13.49
N THR A 9 -7.87 -11.15 13.09
CA THR A 9 -7.45 -12.56 12.89
C THR A 9 -7.36 -12.96 11.41
N GLY A 10 -7.55 -12.01 10.50
CA GLY A 10 -7.53 -12.24 9.07
C GLY A 10 -6.12 -12.18 8.46
N PRO A 11 -6.01 -12.28 7.13
CA PRO A 11 -4.73 -12.23 6.43
C PRO A 11 -4.05 -10.87 6.62
N THR A 12 -2.83 -10.91 7.18
CA THR A 12 -2.00 -9.71 7.38
C THR A 12 -1.16 -9.36 6.17
N SER A 13 -1.04 -10.29 5.22
CA SER A 13 -0.34 -10.10 3.96
C SER A 13 -1.21 -9.36 2.96
N CYS A 14 -0.66 -8.30 2.40
CA CYS A 14 -1.23 -7.62 1.25
C CYS A 14 -0.80 -8.30 -0.05
N ILE A 15 -1.56 -8.05 -1.13
CA ILE A 15 -1.15 -8.46 -2.48
C ILE A 15 0.18 -7.80 -2.87
N ALA A 16 0.91 -8.40 -3.81
CA ALA A 16 2.17 -7.84 -4.30
C ALA A 16 1.97 -6.39 -4.81
N GLY A 17 2.90 -5.50 -4.46
CA GLY A 17 2.80 -4.07 -4.74
C GLY A 17 1.96 -3.27 -3.72
N TYR A 18 1.42 -3.91 -2.67
CA TYR A 18 0.73 -3.24 -1.58
C TYR A 18 1.43 -3.53 -0.25
N THR A 19 1.45 -2.51 0.61
CA THR A 19 2.01 -2.56 1.96
C THR A 19 0.89 -2.38 2.98
N CYS A 20 0.94 -3.15 4.07
CA CYS A 20 0.04 -2.97 5.19
C CYS A 20 0.44 -1.72 5.99
N VAL A 21 -0.36 -0.67 5.91
CA VAL A 21 -0.12 0.60 6.61
C VAL A 21 -1.04 0.68 7.82
N VAL A 22 -0.45 0.92 8.99
CA VAL A 22 -1.18 1.13 10.24
C VAL A 22 -1.81 2.52 10.21
N SER A 23 -3.14 2.57 10.15
CA SER A 23 -3.87 3.84 10.21
C SER A 23 -4.30 4.19 11.63
N SER A 24 -4.48 3.18 12.50
CA SER A 24 -4.86 3.33 13.91
C SER A 24 -4.52 2.06 14.69
N SER A 25 -4.59 2.12 16.02
CA SER A 25 -4.27 0.98 16.90
C SER A 25 -5.11 -0.28 16.62
N THR A 26 -6.35 -0.10 16.13
CA THR A 26 -7.28 -1.19 15.82
C THR A 26 -7.43 -1.47 14.33
N TYR A 27 -6.73 -0.69 13.48
CA TYR A 27 -6.97 -0.72 12.04
C TYR A 27 -5.70 -0.48 11.22
N SER A 28 -5.36 -1.46 10.38
CA SER A 28 -4.31 -1.38 9.38
C SER A 28 -4.88 -1.78 8.03
N GLN A 29 -4.50 -1.07 6.97
CA GLN A 29 -5.05 -1.25 5.63
C GLN A 29 -3.95 -1.43 4.59
N CYS A 30 -4.20 -2.30 3.62
CA CYS A 30 -3.31 -2.44 2.45
C CYS A 30 -3.43 -1.20 1.57
N LEU A 31 -2.33 -0.45 1.48
CA LEU A 31 -2.18 0.69 0.58
C LEU A 31 -1.13 0.35 -0.48
N PRO A 32 -1.23 0.90 -1.71
CA PRO A 32 -0.21 0.70 -2.73
C PRO A 32 1.15 1.17 -2.18
N ALA A 33 2.17 0.32 -2.32
CA ALA A 33 3.51 0.69 -1.93
C ALA A 33 3.98 1.88 -2.78
N PRO A 34 4.74 2.83 -2.20
CA PRO A 34 5.37 3.87 -3.01
C PRO A 34 6.22 3.19 -4.07
N ILE A 35 5.90 3.46 -5.32
CA ILE A 35 6.70 3.04 -6.47
C ILE A 35 8.13 3.52 -6.24
N PRO A 36 9.13 2.62 -6.23
CA PRO A 36 10.52 3.05 -6.09
C PRO A 36 10.84 4.08 -7.19
N PRO A 37 11.67 5.11 -6.90
CA PRO A 37 12.09 6.06 -7.92
C PRO A 37 12.75 5.27 -9.06
N GLY A 38 12.11 5.23 -10.24
CA GLY A 38 12.55 4.42 -11.38
C GLY A 38 11.62 3.25 -11.77
N HIS A 39 10.52 3.01 -11.08
CA HIS A 39 9.49 2.03 -11.47
C HIS A 39 8.09 2.66 -11.56
N GLN A 40 8.03 3.85 -12.17
CA GLN A 40 6.78 4.56 -12.43
C GLN A 40 6.14 3.92 -13.68
N SER A 41 4.95 3.34 -13.49
CA SER A 41 4.17 2.71 -14.56
C SER A 41 3.89 3.71 -15.70
N PRO A 42 3.91 3.28 -16.99
CA PRO A 42 3.77 4.18 -18.15
C PRO A 42 2.40 4.85 -18.34
N TRP A 43 1.41 4.60 -17.47
CA TRP A 43 0.04 5.11 -17.63
C TRP A 43 -0.48 6.01 -16.46
N GLY A 44 0.41 6.79 -15.82
CA GLY A 44 0.09 8.10 -15.18
C GLY A 44 0.43 8.27 -13.68
N PRO A 45 0.37 9.50 -13.10
CA PRO A 45 0.12 10.81 -13.71
C PRO A 45 1.36 11.76 -13.68
N TRP A 46 1.63 12.40 -14.82
CA TRP A 46 2.43 13.64 -15.02
C TRP A 46 3.74 13.81 -14.24
N ILE A 47 4.82 13.16 -14.67
CA ILE A 47 6.16 13.76 -14.54
C ILE A 47 6.62 14.13 -15.95
N ILE A 48 6.14 15.29 -16.42
CA ILE A 48 6.85 16.05 -17.44
C ILE A 48 8.24 16.37 -16.89
N SER A 49 9.26 15.80 -17.51
CA SER A 49 10.64 16.29 -17.36
C SER A 49 11.23 16.28 -18.76
N SER A 50 10.78 17.26 -19.56
CA SER A 50 11.55 17.80 -20.68
C SER A 50 12.49 18.86 -20.13
#